data_AF-E2CGT4-F1
#
_entry.id   AF-E2CGT4-F1
#
_cell.length_a   1.000
_cell.length_b   1.000
_cell.length_c   1.000
_cell.angle_alpha   90.00
_cell.angle_beta   90.00
_cell.angle_gamma   90.00
#
_symmetry.space_group_name_H-M   'P 1'
#
loop_
_entity.id
_entity.type
_entity.pdbx_description
1 polymer ?
#
loop_
_entity_poly.entity_id
_entity_poly.type
_entity_poly.pdbx_seq_one_letter_code
_entity_poly.pdbx_strand_id
1 'polypeptide(L)' 'MTGAQSLVFLEFVRGGLADRSRAFVFPDQRGGTVLVRMTKPYVEARTGPRWVYRIELEILP' A
#
# COMPACT_ATOMS: atom_id res chain seq x y z
N MET A 1 -8.04 11.35 2.70
CA MET A 1 -7.20 10.96 3.85
C MET A 1 -7.03 12.15 4.77
N THR A 2 -7.19 11.93 6.08
CA THR A 2 -6.76 12.87 7.12
C THR A 2 -5.25 12.72 7.36
N GLY A 3 -4.61 13.69 8.03
CA GLY A 3 -3.17 13.61 8.32
C GLY A 3 -2.77 12.34 9.10
N ALA A 4 -3.62 11.89 10.03
CA ALA A 4 -3.41 10.65 10.78
C ALA A 4 -3.42 9.40 9.87
N GLN A 5 -4.31 9.34 8.88
CA GLN A 5 -4.36 8.23 7.93
C GLN A 5 -3.10 8.17 7.04
N SER A 6 -2.52 9.32 6.69
CA SER A 6 -1.26 9.38 5.94
C SER A 6 -0.09 8.83 6.74
N LEU A 7 0.02 9.17 8.03
CA LEU A 7 1.08 8.63 8.90
C LEU A 7 0.99 7.11 9.02
N VAL A 8 -0.21 6.57 9.28
CA VAL A 8 -0.44 5.12 9.35
C VAL A 8 -0.05 4.42 8.04
N PHE A 9 -0.39 5.02 6.90
CA PHE A 9 0.01 4.46 5.60
C PHE A 9 1.54 4.45 5.43
N LEU A 10 2.22 5.55 5.76
CA LEU A 10 3.69 5.63 5.64
C LEU A 10 4.41 4.66 6.58
N GLU A 11 3.90 4.48 7.80
CA GLU A 11 4.40 3.48 8.75
C GLU A 11 4.21 2.06 8.22
N PHE A 12 3.05 1.77 7.64
CA PHE A 12 2.79 0.48 7.00
C PHE A 12 3.73 0.20 5.82
N VAL A 13 3.97 1.18 4.95
CA VAL A 13 4.91 1.02 3.83
C VAL A 13 6.34 0.78 4.33
N ARG A 14 6.82 1.58 5.27
CA ARG A 14 8.21 1.48 5.78
C ARG A 14 8.42 0.21 6.62
N GLY A 15 7.51 -0.06 7.56
CA GLY A 15 7.66 -1.16 8.51
C GLY A 15 7.09 -2.48 8.01
N GLY A 16 5.90 -2.45 7.42
CA GLY A 16 5.19 -3.65 6.96
C GLY A 16 5.71 -4.18 5.63
N LEU A 17 5.91 -3.27 4.66
CA LEU A 17 6.36 -3.63 3.31
C LEU A 17 7.88 -3.57 3.15
N ALA A 18 8.58 -3.02 4.15
CA ALA A 18 10.03 -2.84 4.17
C ALA A 18 10.54 -2.26 2.83
N ASP A 19 9.92 -1.17 2.40
CA ASP A 19 10.20 -0.48 1.13
C ASP A 19 10.19 -1.40 -0.09
N ARG A 20 9.18 -2.28 -0.14
CA ARG A 20 8.88 -3.28 -1.20
C ARG A 20 9.66 -4.59 -1.10
N SER A 21 10.49 -4.77 -0.07
CA SER A 21 11.27 -6.00 0.07
C SER A 21 10.48 -7.19 0.62
N ARG A 22 9.27 -6.97 1.14
CA ARG A 22 8.48 -8.00 1.82
C ARG A 22 7.10 -8.21 1.19
N ALA A 23 6.75 -9.48 0.99
CA ALA A 23 5.40 -9.89 0.64
C ALA A 23 4.48 -9.81 1.86
N PHE A 24 3.19 -9.54 1.64
CA PHE A 24 2.20 -9.41 2.69
C PHE A 24 0.83 -9.90 2.22
N VAL A 25 -0.04 -10.20 3.18
CA VAL A 25 -1.39 -10.67 2.91
C VAL A 25 -2.29 -9.47 2.63
N PHE A 26 -3.01 -9.51 1.51
CA PHE A 26 -3.96 -8.48 1.08
C PHE A 26 -5.36 -9.07 0.93
N PRO A 27 -6.41 -8.37 1.38
CA PRO A 27 -7.78 -8.84 1.21
C PRO A 27 -8.17 -8.83 -0.28
N ASP A 28 -8.67 -9.96 -0.75
CA ASP A 28 -9.24 -10.06 -2.09
C ASP A 28 -10.67 -9.50 -2.11
N GLN A 29 -11.10 -9.01 -3.27
CA GLN A 29 -12.42 -8.46 -3.52
C GLN A 29 -13.54 -9.49 -3.31
N ARG A 30 -13.22 -10.79 -3.39
CA ARG A 30 -14.16 -11.89 -3.18
C ARG A 30 -14.26 -12.35 -1.72
N GLY A 31 -13.64 -11.61 -0.79
CA GLY A 31 -13.64 -11.94 0.64
C GLY A 31 -12.58 -12.96 1.07
N GLY A 32 -11.66 -13.31 0.16
CA GLY A 32 -10.48 -14.14 0.47
C GLY A 32 -9.26 -13.30 0.83
N THR A 33 -8.10 -13.95 0.86
CA THR A 33 -6.81 -13.29 1.04
C THR A 33 -5.82 -13.77 -0.01
N VAL A 34 -4.99 -12.87 -0.51
CA VAL A 34 -3.93 -13.16 -1.48
C VAL A 34 -2.59 -12.69 -0.95
N LEU A 35 -1.52 -13.41 -1.27
CA LEU A 35 -0.17 -12.96 -1.00
C LEU A 35 0.27 -12.02 -2.12
N VAL A 36 0.72 -10.82 -1.77
CA VAL A 36 1.13 -9.80 -2.74
C VAL A 36 2.48 -9.20 -2.35
N ARG A 37 3.19 -8.62 -3.32
CA ARG A 37 4.32 -7.73 -3.05
C ARG A 37 4.19 -6.44 -3.85
N MET A 38 4.78 -5.36 -3.35
CA MET A 38 4.90 -4.13 -4.13
C MET A 38 5.94 -4.30 -5.23
N THR A 39 5.62 -3.84 -6.43
CA THR A 39 6.53 -3.89 -7.59
C THR A 39 7.34 -2.60 -7.73
N LYS A 40 6.77 -1.46 -7.30
CA LYS A 40 7.35 -0.12 -7.46
C LYS A 40 7.12 0.73 -6.21
N PRO A 41 7.90 1.82 -6.01
CA PRO A 41 7.65 2.75 -4.91
C PRO A 41 6.24 3.32 -5.01
N TYR A 42 5.62 3.64 -3.87
CA TYR A 42 4.33 4.30 -3.90
C TYR A 42 4.47 5.69 -4.54
N VAL A 43 3.42 6.14 -5.22
CA VAL A 43 3.33 7.49 -5.76
C VAL A 43 2.36 8.27 -4.92
N GLU A 44 2.80 9.40 -4.38
CA GLU A 44 1.97 10.36 -3.66
C GLU A 44 1.59 11.52 -4.58
N ALA A 45 0.31 11.82 -4.66
CA ALA A 45 -0.20 12.95 -5.42
C ALA A 45 -1.24 13.72 -4.60
N ARG A 46 -1.21 15.05 -4.71
CA ARG A 46 -2.23 15.92 -4.16
C ARG A 46 -3.28 16.21 -5.24
N THR A 47 -4.50 15.74 -5.02
CA THR A 47 -5.64 15.98 -5.91
C THR A 47 -6.65 16.88 -5.19
N GLY A 48 -6.49 18.20 -5.38
CA GLY A 48 -7.26 19.21 -4.66
C GLY A 48 -7.02 19.15 -3.14
N PRO A 49 -8.07 19.02 -2.30
CA PRO A 49 -7.91 18.91 -0.86
C PRO A 49 -7.54 17.49 -0.39
N ARG A 50 -7.38 16.53 -1.30
CA ARG A 50 -7.13 15.12 -0.96
C ARG A 50 -5.71 14.70 -1.31
N TRP A 51 -5.10 13.92 -0.43
CA TRP A 51 -3.93 13.11 -0.74
C TRP A 51 -4.38 11.77 -1.33
N VAL A 52 -3.70 11.37 -2.39
CA VAL A 52 -3.89 10.09 -3.08
C VAL A 52 -2.53 9.38 -3.10
N TYR A 53 -2.49 8.18 -2.53
CA TYR A 53 -1.35 7.28 -2.64
C TYR A 53 -1.70 6.17 -3.62
N ARG A 54 -0.85 5.95 -4.61
CA ARG A 54 -0.97 4.83 -5.56
C ARG A 54 0.12 3.83 -5.26
N ILE A 55 -0.27 2.56 -5.14
CA ILE A 55 0.63 1.43 -5.00
C ILE A 55 0.35 0.44 -6.13
N GLU A 56 1.39 -0.19 -6.64
CA GLU A 56 1.30 -1.29 -7.58
C GLU A 56 1.67 -2.58 -6.84
N LEU A 57 0.78 -3.57 -6.90
CA LEU A 57 0.92 -4.86 -6.25
C LEU A 57 0.92 -5.95 -7.31
N GLU A 58 1.80 -6.93 -7.19
CA GLU A 58 1.70 -8.20 -7.91
C GLU A 58 1.20 -9.29 -6.96
N ILE A 59 0.40 -10.22 -7.49
CA ILE A 59 -0.04 -11.41 -6.77
C ILE A 59 1.06 -12.47 -6.91
N LEU A 60 1.45 -13.06 -5.79
CA LEU A 60 2.42 -14.16 -5.75
C LEU A 60 1.71 -15.51 -5.87
N PRO A 61 2.38 -16.54 -6.44
CA PRO A 61 1.86 -17.91 -6.50
C PRO A 61 1.59 -18.53 -5.12
#